data_AF-A0A0C2DWA7-F1
#
_entry.id   AF-A0A0C2DWA7-F1
#
_cell.length_a   1.000
_cell.length_b   1.000
_cell.length_c   1.000
_cell.angle_alpha   90.00
_cell.angle_beta   90.00
_cell.angle_gamma   90.00
#
_symmetry.space_group_name_H-M   'P 1'
#
loop_
_entity.id
_entity.type
_entity.pdbx_description
1 polymer ?
#
loop_
_entity_poly.entity_id
_entity_poly.type
_entity_poly.pdbx_seq_one_letter_code
_entity_poly.pdbx_strand_id
1 'polypeptide(L)'
;MTVRIREADYVTAGGTTYPVRADLVRGHLMIIASGGSMELEPSFGDSPDALDSAYSIVQYDPGPLDLTSNAGKVRQRLKDMVDESANNRIIGVDGHTIWSDGTTVETTPAYALGDTLFYDTSNSNGAGRWIIGINGNQECTNPTVILFHELAHSFRNHGLGSVADEEREAIEDENWLRESLGLVPRDPERLDGGVGCPDDGCCIVATVACGSPYAADVNRLRRLRDDVLRRSTLGARFFDALFREYYAFSVEIARILVRDAAARGQVEQWLVRPLVGILEVMKNYRLAPGDWQGLGRDLLALLRESPFATPVQAREAGRLLEALAAGETADENGGVSETTWRIRALLAFWLPRSPHVRWGILEPLRIHGAALTRFAGENDAETAGLWLSEQIDAWLRKLPLHALGELTPALIDEFAADLLKEERAYQELSAAWRARCTPGDAPLAPPQPGSLP
;
A
#
# COMPACT_ATOMS: atom_id res chain seq x y z
N MET A 1 -13.44 -4.35 28.94
CA MET A 1 -12.73 -5.48 28.33
C MET A 1 -12.11 -4.94 27.05
N THR A 2 -10.86 -5.30 26.78
CA THR A 2 -9.95 -4.36 26.10
C THR A 2 -8.84 -5.09 25.35
N VAL A 3 -8.74 -4.81 24.05
CA VAL A 3 -7.53 -5.11 23.27
C VAL A 3 -6.48 -4.07 23.63
N ARG A 4 -5.27 -4.50 23.96
CA ARG A 4 -4.14 -3.62 24.29
C ARG A 4 -3.12 -3.64 23.17
N ILE A 5 -2.75 -2.49 22.62
CA ILE A 5 -1.66 -2.37 21.65
C ILE A 5 -0.42 -1.90 22.38
N ARG A 6 0.70 -2.59 22.22
CA ARG A 6 1.97 -2.14 22.79
C ARG A 6 2.52 -0.94 22.01
N GLU A 7 2.89 0.13 22.70
CA GLU A 7 3.47 1.36 22.15
C GLU A 7 5.00 1.40 22.25
N ALA A 8 5.54 0.79 23.29
CA ALA A 8 6.98 0.79 23.55
C ALA A 8 7.64 -0.48 23.00
N ASP A 9 8.92 -0.39 22.66
CA ASP A 9 9.72 -1.54 22.26
C ASP A 9 9.56 -2.72 23.24
N TYR A 10 9.57 -3.93 22.69
CA TYR A 10 9.43 -5.14 23.48
C TYR A 10 10.80 -5.64 23.91
N VAL A 11 11.03 -5.74 25.21
CA VAL A 11 12.29 -6.27 25.78
C VAL A 11 12.03 -7.68 26.30
N THR A 12 12.70 -8.66 25.72
CA THR A 12 12.64 -10.07 26.19
C THR A 12 13.29 -10.23 27.56
N ALA A 13 13.03 -11.36 28.22
CA ALA A 13 13.72 -11.72 29.47
C ALA A 13 15.25 -11.79 29.32
N GLY A 14 15.77 -12.05 28.11
CA GLY A 14 17.20 -12.04 27.79
C GLY A 14 17.79 -10.65 27.55
N GLY A 15 16.98 -9.59 27.59
CA GLY A 15 17.42 -8.21 27.37
C GLY A 15 17.47 -7.76 25.91
N THR A 16 17.11 -8.63 24.95
CA THR A 16 16.97 -8.23 23.55
C THR A 16 15.74 -7.37 23.37
N THR A 17 15.91 -6.21 22.73
CA THR A 17 14.87 -5.23 22.43
C THR A 17 14.41 -5.34 20.98
N TYR A 18 13.10 -5.39 20.76
CA TYR A 18 12.48 -5.46 19.44
C TYR A 18 11.62 -4.21 19.20
N PRO A 19 11.77 -3.54 18.04
CA PRO A 19 10.99 -2.37 17.70
C PRO A 19 9.53 -2.76 17.48
N VAL A 20 8.60 -2.07 18.14
CA VAL A 20 7.17 -2.31 17.97
C VAL A 20 6.57 -1.36 16.94
N ARG A 21 5.64 -1.86 16.12
CA ARG A 21 4.96 -1.14 15.04
C ARG A 21 3.49 -0.87 15.37
N ALA A 22 3.25 -0.15 16.47
CA ALA A 22 1.92 0.08 17.04
C ALA A 22 0.95 0.81 16.08
N ASP A 23 1.48 1.64 15.20
CA ASP A 23 0.76 2.34 14.13
C ASP A 23 0.20 1.37 13.07
N LEU A 24 0.99 0.38 12.65
CA LEU A 24 0.56 -0.67 11.72
C LEU A 24 -0.50 -1.58 12.36
N VAL A 25 -0.36 -1.92 13.65
CA VAL A 25 -1.38 -2.67 14.39
C VAL A 25 -2.72 -1.94 14.38
N ARG A 26 -2.73 -0.64 14.65
CA ARG A 26 -3.95 0.18 14.57
C ARG A 26 -4.54 0.17 13.17
N GLY A 27 -3.70 0.31 12.13
CA GLY A 27 -4.13 0.26 10.74
C GLY A 27 -4.86 -1.05 10.41
N HIS A 28 -4.30 -2.19 10.81
CA HIS A 28 -4.92 -3.51 10.57
C HIS A 28 -6.20 -3.69 11.38
N LEU A 29 -6.19 -3.34 12.67
CA LEU A 29 -7.37 -3.40 13.52
C LEU A 29 -8.51 -2.51 12.99
N MET A 30 -8.21 -1.34 12.43
CA MET A 30 -9.22 -0.49 11.80
C MET A 30 -9.89 -1.17 10.60
N ILE A 31 -9.12 -1.90 9.77
CA ILE A 31 -9.66 -2.66 8.63
C ILE A 31 -10.56 -3.81 9.13
N ILE A 32 -10.12 -4.53 10.16
CA ILE A 32 -10.92 -5.60 10.79
C ILE A 32 -12.20 -5.02 11.40
N ALA A 33 -12.09 -3.88 12.10
CA ALA A 33 -13.21 -3.21 12.76
C ALA A 33 -14.28 -2.67 11.81
N SER A 34 -13.90 -2.40 10.57
CA SER A 34 -14.80 -2.05 9.49
C SER A 34 -15.39 -3.29 8.80
N GLY A 35 -14.97 -4.50 9.19
CA GLY A 35 -15.34 -5.76 8.56
C GLY A 35 -14.80 -5.88 7.15
N GLY A 36 -13.72 -5.16 6.81
CA GLY A 36 -13.25 -4.98 5.43
C GLY A 36 -14.14 -4.07 4.57
N SER A 37 -15.32 -3.67 5.06
CA SER A 37 -16.22 -2.72 4.41
C SER A 37 -15.94 -1.30 4.88
N MET A 38 -16.01 -0.33 3.98
CA MET A 38 -15.80 1.09 4.28
C MET A 38 -17.12 1.85 4.44
N GLU A 39 -18.27 1.16 4.47
CA GLU A 39 -19.59 1.80 4.55
C GLU A 39 -20.03 2.12 5.99
N LEU A 40 -19.26 1.69 7.00
CA LEU A 40 -19.66 1.75 8.41
C LEU A 40 -18.62 2.53 9.21
N GLU A 41 -19.09 3.50 10.00
CA GLU A 41 -18.26 4.31 10.90
C GLU A 41 -17.52 3.41 11.91
N PRO A 42 -16.18 3.39 11.91
CA PRO A 42 -15.43 2.69 12.93
C PRO A 42 -15.52 3.49 14.25
N SER A 43 -16.11 2.89 15.27
CA SER A 43 -16.05 3.34 16.67
C SER A 43 -14.73 2.88 17.30
N PHE A 44 -13.63 3.37 16.76
CA PHE A 44 -12.29 3.06 17.26
C PHE A 44 -11.78 4.22 18.10
N GLY A 45 -11.74 4.04 19.41
CA GLY A 45 -11.09 4.96 20.34
C GLY A 45 -9.84 4.32 20.93
N ASP A 46 -8.77 5.11 21.08
CA ASP A 46 -7.60 4.72 21.86
C ASP A 46 -7.35 5.66 23.04
N SER A 47 -6.88 5.08 24.14
CA SER A 47 -6.43 5.82 25.32
C SER A 47 -5.21 5.13 25.91
N PRO A 48 -4.27 5.84 26.54
CA PRO A 48 -3.20 5.20 27.29
C PRO A 48 -3.76 4.22 28.32
N ASP A 49 -3.15 3.04 28.47
CA ASP A 49 -3.52 2.14 29.55
C ASP A 49 -3.05 2.71 30.90
N ALA A 50 -4.00 2.91 31.81
CA ALA A 50 -3.71 3.44 33.14
C ALA A 50 -2.88 2.47 34.00
N LEU A 51 -2.88 1.18 33.67
CA LEU A 51 -2.15 0.14 34.41
C LEU A 51 -0.75 -0.11 33.84
N ASP A 52 -0.53 0.15 32.56
CA ASP A 52 0.75 -0.08 31.89
C ASP A 52 0.95 0.94 30.76
N SER A 53 1.76 1.97 31.01
CA SER A 53 2.00 3.04 30.04
C SER A 53 2.72 2.57 28.76
N ALA A 54 3.21 1.32 28.72
CA ALA A 54 3.72 0.72 27.49
C ALA A 54 2.60 0.28 26.54
N TYR A 55 1.33 0.36 26.94
CA TYR A 55 0.19 -0.03 26.14
C TYR A 55 -0.84 1.09 25.97
N SER A 56 -1.55 1.05 24.85
CA SER A 56 -2.83 1.73 24.66
C SER A 56 -3.97 0.73 24.70
N ILE A 57 -5.12 1.22 25.14
CA ILE A 57 -6.40 0.51 25.22
C ILE A 57 -7.20 0.86 23.98
N VAL A 58 -7.59 -0.17 23.22
CA VAL A 58 -8.54 -0.05 22.13
C VAL A 58 -9.94 -0.32 22.67
N GLN A 59 -10.83 0.64 22.47
CA GLN A 59 -12.27 0.47 22.68
C GLN A 59 -12.96 0.29 21.33
N TYR A 60 -13.85 -0.70 21.26
CA TYR A 60 -14.58 -1.04 20.06
C TYR A 60 -16.05 -1.33 20.38
N ASP A 61 -16.95 -0.58 19.75
CA ASP A 61 -18.40 -0.82 19.83
C ASP A 61 -19.03 -0.67 18.43
N PRO A 62 -19.16 -1.74 17.65
CA PRO A 62 -19.60 -1.64 16.27
C PRO A 62 -21.04 -1.11 16.08
N GLY A 63 -21.81 -0.92 17.17
CA GLY A 63 -23.23 -0.67 17.08
C GLY A 63 -23.97 -1.88 16.50
N PRO A 64 -25.17 -1.68 15.92
CA PRO A 64 -25.94 -2.75 15.28
C PRO A 64 -25.17 -3.40 14.13
N LEU A 65 -25.21 -4.74 14.07
CA LEU A 65 -24.50 -5.53 13.08
C LEU A 65 -25.45 -6.33 12.19
N ASP A 66 -25.20 -6.34 10.88
CA ASP A 66 -25.82 -7.28 9.95
C ASP A 66 -25.01 -8.58 9.87
N LEU A 67 -25.38 -9.54 10.72
CA LEU A 67 -24.73 -10.85 10.81
C LEU A 67 -24.97 -11.75 9.58
N THR A 68 -25.81 -11.32 8.63
CA THR A 68 -25.99 -12.05 7.37
C THR A 68 -24.84 -11.77 6.39
N SER A 69 -24.16 -10.63 6.54
CA SER A 69 -22.97 -10.26 5.79
C SER A 69 -21.69 -10.78 6.47
N ASN A 70 -20.68 -11.13 5.67
CA ASN A 70 -19.38 -11.51 6.22
C ASN A 70 -18.70 -10.35 6.97
N ALA A 71 -18.85 -9.11 6.47
CA ALA A 71 -18.37 -7.93 7.17
C ALA A 71 -18.97 -7.81 8.57
N GLY A 72 -20.29 -8.04 8.72
CA GLY A 72 -20.94 -8.04 10.03
C GLY A 72 -20.46 -9.18 10.95
N LYS A 73 -20.20 -10.37 10.41
CA LYS A 73 -19.60 -11.48 11.18
C LYS A 73 -18.20 -11.16 11.68
N VAL A 74 -17.34 -10.57 10.83
CA VAL A 74 -15.99 -10.12 11.22
C VAL A 74 -16.05 -9.11 12.37
N ARG A 75 -16.94 -8.12 12.25
CA ARG A 75 -17.13 -7.09 13.29
C ARG A 75 -17.66 -7.68 14.59
N GLN A 76 -18.60 -8.63 14.49
CA GLN A 76 -19.11 -9.35 15.65
C GLN A 76 -17.99 -10.13 16.32
N ARG A 77 -17.19 -10.87 15.54
CA ARG A 77 -16.06 -11.64 16.06
C ARG A 77 -15.02 -10.74 16.76
N LEU A 78 -14.69 -9.59 16.18
CA LEU A 78 -13.80 -8.63 16.85
C LEU A 78 -14.41 -8.09 18.14
N LYS A 79 -15.73 -7.82 18.16
CA LYS A 79 -16.44 -7.43 19.38
C LYS A 79 -16.37 -8.53 20.44
N ASP A 80 -16.63 -9.78 20.07
CA ASP A 80 -16.56 -10.94 20.97
C ASP A 80 -15.14 -11.09 21.54
N MET A 81 -14.10 -10.91 20.72
CA MET A 81 -12.71 -10.87 21.19
C MET A 81 -12.49 -9.75 22.21
N VAL A 82 -12.97 -8.54 21.92
CA VAL A 82 -12.82 -7.38 22.83
C VAL A 82 -13.56 -7.62 24.14
N ASP A 83 -14.72 -8.30 24.11
CA ASP A 83 -15.62 -8.53 25.26
C ASP A 83 -15.28 -9.78 26.09
N GLU A 84 -14.73 -10.84 25.48
CA GLU A 84 -14.51 -12.15 26.12
C GLU A 84 -13.03 -12.44 26.44
N SER A 85 -12.09 -11.82 25.72
CA SER A 85 -10.67 -11.99 26.05
C SER A 85 -10.25 -11.06 27.20
N ALA A 86 -10.03 -11.65 28.38
CA ALA A 86 -9.42 -10.91 29.48
C ALA A 86 -7.93 -10.73 29.16
N ASN A 87 -7.59 -9.66 28.41
CA ASN A 87 -6.25 -9.13 28.17
C ASN A 87 -5.53 -9.50 26.86
N ASN A 88 -6.19 -9.57 25.71
CA ASN A 88 -5.46 -9.65 24.43
C ASN A 88 -4.49 -8.48 24.27
N ARG A 89 -3.19 -8.76 24.37
CA ARG A 89 -2.08 -7.83 24.15
C ARG A 89 -1.51 -8.08 22.77
N ILE A 90 -1.58 -7.10 21.88
CA ILE A 90 -1.06 -7.21 20.52
C ILE A 90 0.27 -6.47 20.43
N ILE A 91 1.27 -7.16 19.92
CA ILE A 91 2.61 -6.64 19.67
C ILE A 91 2.92 -6.88 18.20
N GLY A 92 2.82 -5.81 17.40
CA GLY A 92 3.26 -5.83 16.01
C GLY A 92 4.77 -5.68 15.93
N VAL A 93 5.45 -6.66 15.32
CA VAL A 93 6.90 -6.65 15.10
C VAL A 93 7.20 -6.80 13.61
N ASP A 94 8.44 -6.60 13.18
CA ASP A 94 8.84 -6.92 11.80
C ASP A 94 9.37 -8.36 11.68
N GLY A 95 9.40 -8.88 10.45
CA GLY A 95 9.92 -10.21 10.14
C GLY A 95 11.37 -10.48 10.56
N HIS A 96 12.18 -9.46 10.85
CA HIS A 96 13.55 -9.60 11.35
C HIS A 96 13.62 -9.88 12.86
N THR A 97 12.51 -9.77 13.57
CA THR A 97 12.45 -10.09 14.99
C THR A 97 12.75 -11.58 15.22
N ILE A 98 13.68 -11.86 16.13
CA ILE A 98 14.17 -13.21 16.45
C ILE A 98 13.54 -13.63 17.78
N TRP A 99 12.87 -14.76 17.82
CA TRP A 99 12.32 -15.34 19.03
C TRP A 99 13.40 -15.88 19.97
N SER A 100 13.03 -16.14 21.23
CA SER A 100 13.97 -16.66 22.23
C SER A 100 14.55 -18.04 21.90
N ASP A 101 13.92 -18.79 20.99
CA ASP A 101 14.40 -20.08 20.48
C ASP A 101 15.33 -19.95 19.25
N GLY A 102 15.59 -18.72 18.80
CA GLY A 102 16.45 -18.41 17.65
C GLY A 102 15.72 -18.40 16.29
N THR A 103 14.43 -18.72 16.23
CA THR A 103 13.63 -18.62 15.00
C THR A 103 13.24 -17.17 14.72
N THR A 104 12.98 -16.81 13.45
CA THR A 104 12.54 -15.45 13.10
C THR A 104 11.02 -15.40 12.93
N VAL A 105 10.43 -14.23 13.12
CA VAL A 105 9.00 -13.98 12.80
C VAL A 105 8.70 -14.27 11.33
N GLU A 106 9.68 -14.08 10.45
CA GLU A 106 9.55 -14.47 9.04
C GLU A 106 9.21 -15.97 8.86
N THR A 107 9.73 -16.85 9.71
CA THR A 107 9.39 -18.29 9.65
C THR A 107 8.07 -18.63 10.33
N THR A 108 7.64 -17.82 11.31
CA THR A 108 6.41 -18.04 12.09
C THR A 108 5.65 -16.72 12.18
N PRO A 109 4.61 -16.50 11.33
CA PRO A 109 3.98 -15.20 11.10
C PRO A 109 3.44 -14.53 12.35
N ALA A 110 3.09 -15.35 13.31
CA ALA A 110 2.56 -14.92 14.57
C ALA A 110 2.79 -15.99 15.61
N TYR A 111 2.77 -15.56 16.85
CA TYR A 111 3.01 -16.41 17.99
C TYR A 111 2.23 -15.89 19.18
N ALA A 112 1.37 -16.72 19.73
CA ALA A 112 0.63 -16.42 20.96
C ALA A 112 1.38 -16.96 22.18
N LEU A 113 1.68 -16.08 23.13
CA LEU A 113 2.23 -16.38 24.45
C LEU A 113 1.20 -16.02 25.52
N GLY A 114 0.34 -16.98 25.85
CA GLY A 114 -0.76 -16.74 26.79
C GLY A 114 -1.76 -15.72 26.23
N ASP A 115 -1.85 -14.55 26.88
CA ASP A 115 -2.72 -13.44 26.48
C ASP A 115 -2.06 -12.47 25.48
N THR A 116 -0.80 -12.73 25.09
CA THR A 116 -0.02 -11.84 24.24
C THR A 116 0.17 -12.43 22.85
N LEU A 117 -0.39 -11.76 21.86
CA LEU A 117 -0.23 -12.05 20.44
C LEU A 117 0.91 -11.21 19.86
N PHE A 118 1.93 -11.88 19.34
CA PHE A 118 2.91 -11.27 18.46
C PHE A 118 2.57 -11.60 17.01
N TYR A 119 2.71 -10.64 16.09
CA TYR A 119 2.58 -10.94 14.67
C TYR A 119 3.45 -10.05 13.79
N ASP A 120 3.71 -10.56 12.60
CA ASP A 120 4.48 -9.95 11.53
C ASP A 120 3.71 -8.82 10.86
N THR A 121 4.08 -7.58 11.17
CA THR A 121 3.52 -6.39 10.53
C THR A 121 4.13 -6.10 9.16
N SER A 122 5.29 -6.69 8.83
CA SER A 122 5.97 -6.46 7.56
C SER A 122 5.68 -7.53 6.51
N ASN A 123 4.86 -8.53 6.83
CA ASN A 123 4.55 -9.67 5.97
C ASN A 123 5.85 -10.29 5.43
N SER A 124 6.62 -10.93 6.29
CA SER A 124 7.90 -11.54 5.94
C SER A 124 8.89 -10.53 5.33
N ASN A 125 9.05 -9.37 5.95
CA ASN A 125 9.98 -8.32 5.49
C ASN A 125 9.73 -7.87 4.04
N GLY A 126 8.47 -7.84 3.61
CA GLY A 126 8.14 -7.48 2.25
C GLY A 126 8.04 -8.68 1.29
N ALA A 127 8.57 -9.85 1.66
CA ALA A 127 8.50 -11.06 0.83
C ALA A 127 7.09 -11.66 0.79
N GLY A 128 6.24 -11.23 1.72
CA GLY A 128 4.88 -11.64 2.01
C GLY A 128 4.63 -13.13 2.04
N ARG A 129 3.36 -13.49 2.21
CA ARG A 129 2.95 -14.83 2.56
C ARG A 129 1.88 -15.34 1.63
N TRP A 130 1.89 -16.64 1.42
CA TRP A 130 0.87 -17.35 0.66
C TRP A 130 0.18 -18.39 1.54
N ILE A 131 -1.07 -18.66 1.20
CA ILE A 131 -1.91 -19.76 1.70
C ILE A 131 -2.42 -20.56 0.50
N ILE A 132 -3.04 -21.71 0.73
CA ILE A 132 -3.78 -22.39 -0.35
C ILE A 132 -5.24 -21.96 -0.32
N GLY A 133 -5.71 -21.39 -1.43
CA GLY A 133 -7.11 -21.02 -1.61
C GLY A 133 -8.01 -22.24 -1.86
N ILE A 134 -9.32 -22.09 -1.70
CA ILE A 134 -10.33 -23.10 -2.05
C ILE A 134 -10.33 -23.51 -3.53
N ASN A 135 -9.63 -22.74 -4.38
CA ASN A 135 -9.38 -23.05 -5.78
C ASN A 135 -8.15 -23.96 -6.00
N GLY A 136 -7.44 -24.33 -4.92
CA GLY A 136 -6.23 -25.14 -4.95
C GLY A 136 -4.93 -24.40 -5.29
N ASN A 137 -5.00 -23.09 -5.57
CA ASN A 137 -3.84 -22.26 -5.92
C ASN A 137 -3.20 -21.63 -4.68
N GLN A 138 -1.95 -21.19 -4.84
CA GLN A 138 -1.31 -20.30 -3.87
C GLN A 138 -1.90 -18.90 -3.99
N GLU A 139 -2.45 -18.40 -2.89
CA GLU A 139 -3.06 -17.08 -2.79
C GLU A 139 -2.30 -16.26 -1.77
N CYS A 140 -2.00 -15.02 -2.11
CA CYS A 140 -1.30 -14.14 -1.19
C CYS A 140 -2.20 -13.75 -0.01
N THR A 141 -1.59 -13.62 1.15
CA THR A 141 -2.23 -13.14 2.36
C THR A 141 -1.50 -11.91 2.88
N ASN A 142 -2.18 -11.16 3.74
CA ASN A 142 -1.67 -9.92 4.27
C ASN A 142 -1.66 -9.90 5.80
N PRO A 143 -0.87 -8.99 6.41
CA PRO A 143 -0.79 -8.87 7.85
C PRO A 143 -2.11 -8.59 8.55
N THR A 144 -3.12 -8.06 7.86
CA THR A 144 -4.45 -7.81 8.44
C THR A 144 -5.22 -9.11 8.60
N VAL A 145 -5.22 -9.96 7.56
CA VAL A 145 -5.83 -11.29 7.58
C VAL A 145 -5.10 -12.21 8.55
N ILE A 146 -3.76 -12.15 8.57
CA ILE A 146 -2.93 -12.86 9.58
C ILE A 146 -3.32 -12.42 10.98
N LEU A 147 -3.34 -11.11 11.27
CA LEU A 147 -3.75 -10.62 12.59
C LEU A 147 -5.13 -11.15 13.00
N PHE A 148 -6.10 -11.13 12.10
CA PHE A 148 -7.45 -11.59 12.42
C PHE A 148 -7.53 -13.10 12.67
N HIS A 149 -6.82 -13.91 11.88
CA HIS A 149 -6.68 -15.35 12.09
C HIS A 149 -6.11 -15.66 13.49
N GLU A 150 -5.08 -14.94 13.89
CA GLU A 150 -4.40 -15.17 15.18
C GLU A 150 -5.21 -14.67 16.38
N LEU A 151 -5.97 -13.61 16.18
CA LEU A 151 -6.98 -13.20 17.16
C LEU A 151 -8.05 -14.28 17.29
N ALA A 152 -8.43 -14.96 16.21
CA ALA A 152 -9.42 -16.04 16.24
C ALA A 152 -8.94 -17.22 17.09
N HIS A 153 -7.66 -17.60 16.98
CA HIS A 153 -7.03 -18.53 17.93
C HIS A 153 -7.15 -18.06 19.37
N SER A 154 -6.76 -16.81 19.64
CA SER A 154 -6.83 -16.23 20.99
C SER A 154 -8.24 -16.25 21.58
N PHE A 155 -9.27 -16.10 20.75
CA PHE A 155 -10.68 -16.21 21.14
C PHE A 155 -11.12 -17.65 21.41
N ARG A 156 -10.64 -18.61 20.61
CA ARG A 156 -11.11 -20.01 20.65
C ARG A 156 -10.34 -20.91 21.61
N ASN A 157 -9.20 -20.45 22.13
CA ASN A 157 -8.31 -21.21 23.02
C ASN A 157 -8.87 -21.41 24.45
N HIS A 158 -10.11 -21.90 24.56
CA HIS A 158 -10.80 -22.26 25.79
C HIS A 158 -10.84 -23.79 26.05
N GLY A 159 -10.03 -24.58 25.34
CA GLY A 159 -9.44 -25.80 25.90
C GLY A 159 -10.22 -27.12 25.79
N LEU A 160 -11.05 -27.35 24.76
CA LEU A 160 -11.73 -28.65 24.57
C LEU A 160 -11.66 -29.26 23.15
N GLY A 161 -11.08 -28.57 22.17
CA GLY A 161 -10.95 -29.04 20.78
C GLY A 161 -9.56 -29.63 20.45
N SER A 162 -9.43 -30.29 19.29
CA SER A 162 -8.11 -30.62 18.74
C SER A 162 -7.48 -29.39 18.07
N VAL A 163 -6.15 -29.33 17.97
CA VAL A 163 -5.44 -28.25 17.25
C VAL A 163 -5.93 -28.09 15.82
N ALA A 164 -6.32 -29.19 15.17
CA ALA A 164 -6.86 -29.17 13.81
C ALA A 164 -8.28 -28.59 13.74
N ASP A 165 -9.11 -28.77 14.78
CA ASP A 165 -10.43 -28.14 14.85
C ASP A 165 -10.28 -26.64 15.06
N GLU A 166 -9.38 -26.24 15.96
CA GLU A 166 -9.09 -24.84 16.25
C GLU A 166 -8.59 -24.07 15.02
N GLU A 167 -7.64 -24.64 14.28
CA GLU A 167 -7.14 -24.06 13.04
C GLU A 167 -8.25 -23.91 11.99
N ARG A 168 -9.10 -24.93 11.81
CA ARG A 168 -10.22 -24.85 10.84
C ARG A 168 -11.22 -23.78 11.22
N GLU A 169 -11.51 -23.66 12.51
CA GLU A 169 -12.39 -22.62 13.03
C GLU A 169 -11.79 -21.21 12.92
N ALA A 170 -10.48 -21.07 13.11
CA ALA A 170 -9.76 -19.82 12.85
C ALA A 170 -9.74 -19.48 11.35
N ILE A 171 -9.59 -20.48 10.47
CA ILE A 171 -9.71 -20.32 9.01
C ILE A 171 -11.14 -19.92 8.62
N GLU A 172 -12.17 -20.41 9.29
CA GLU A 172 -13.55 -19.98 9.04
C GLU A 172 -13.74 -18.49 9.36
N ASP A 173 -13.23 -18.04 10.51
CA ASP A 173 -13.24 -16.63 10.87
C ASP A 173 -12.41 -15.81 9.86
N GLU A 174 -11.18 -16.25 9.55
CA GLU A 174 -10.30 -15.67 8.52
C GLU A 174 -11.05 -15.50 7.19
N ASN A 175 -11.76 -16.53 6.75
CA ASN A 175 -12.49 -16.55 5.49
C ASN A 175 -13.62 -15.52 5.44
N TRP A 176 -14.28 -15.20 6.55
CA TRP A 176 -15.24 -14.09 6.57
C TRP A 176 -14.56 -12.76 6.23
N LEU A 177 -13.35 -12.51 6.77
CA LEU A 177 -12.58 -11.31 6.43
C LEU A 177 -12.03 -11.36 5.01
N ARG A 178 -11.55 -12.52 4.55
CA ARG A 178 -11.08 -12.68 3.17
C ARG A 178 -12.20 -12.36 2.19
N GLU A 179 -13.36 -12.96 2.36
CA GLU A 179 -14.52 -12.72 1.48
C GLU A 179 -14.99 -11.26 1.54
N SER A 180 -14.99 -10.63 2.71
CA SER A 180 -15.38 -9.23 2.83
C SER A 180 -14.39 -8.26 2.19
N LEU A 181 -13.11 -8.63 2.13
CA LEU A 181 -12.08 -7.91 1.39
C LEU A 181 -12.15 -8.21 -0.12
N GLY A 182 -12.74 -9.34 -0.54
CA GLY A 182 -12.74 -9.81 -1.93
C GLY A 182 -11.54 -10.71 -2.26
N LEU A 183 -10.93 -11.33 -1.25
CA LEU A 183 -9.91 -12.35 -1.39
C LEU A 183 -10.51 -13.74 -1.63
N VAL A 184 -9.74 -14.60 -2.29
CA VAL A 184 -10.05 -16.04 -2.38
C VAL A 184 -10.00 -16.64 -0.98
N PRO A 185 -11.06 -17.31 -0.48
CA PRO A 185 -11.04 -17.99 0.81
C PRO A 185 -9.91 -19.04 0.88
N ARG A 186 -9.28 -19.16 2.05
CA ARG A 186 -8.33 -20.23 2.37
C ARG A 186 -9.07 -21.56 2.49
N ASP A 187 -8.48 -22.61 1.96
CA ASP A 187 -9.01 -23.97 2.05
C ASP A 187 -8.83 -24.50 3.48
N PRO A 188 -9.91 -24.78 4.24
CA PRO A 188 -9.81 -25.26 5.62
C PRO A 188 -9.19 -26.66 5.72
N GLU A 189 -9.16 -27.43 4.62
CA GLU A 189 -8.54 -28.75 4.59
C GLU A 189 -7.06 -28.70 4.17
N ARG A 190 -6.54 -27.52 3.78
CA ARG A 190 -5.15 -27.33 3.36
C ARG A 190 -4.50 -26.21 4.17
N LEU A 191 -3.90 -26.62 5.28
CA LEU A 191 -3.23 -25.72 6.23
C LEU A 191 -1.89 -25.16 5.72
N ASP A 192 -1.47 -25.56 4.51
CA ASP A 192 -0.21 -25.12 3.92
C ASP A 192 -0.16 -23.60 3.74
N GLY A 193 0.99 -23.03 4.09
CA GLY A 193 1.33 -21.64 3.83
C GLY A 193 2.84 -21.46 3.83
N GLY A 194 3.31 -20.33 3.33
CA GLY A 194 4.74 -20.07 3.27
C GLY A 194 5.08 -18.63 2.94
N VAL A 195 6.38 -18.36 2.91
CA VAL A 195 6.95 -17.07 2.50
C VAL A 195 7.12 -17.05 0.98
N GLY A 196 6.96 -15.90 0.34
CA GLY A 196 7.27 -15.72 -1.08
C GLY A 196 6.10 -15.25 -1.95
N CYS A 197 5.26 -14.35 -1.45
CA CYS A 197 4.41 -13.50 -2.29
C CYS A 197 4.54 -12.04 -1.85
N PRO A 198 4.94 -11.07 -2.70
CA PRO A 198 5.21 -9.69 -2.28
C PRO A 198 4.15 -9.09 -1.34
N ASP A 199 4.60 -8.52 -0.23
CA ASP A 199 3.81 -7.82 0.80
C ASP A 199 2.82 -6.84 0.18
N ASP A 200 1.57 -6.82 0.62
CA ASP A 200 0.50 -6.00 0.07
C ASP A 200 0.46 -4.56 0.60
N GLY A 201 1.47 -4.14 1.39
CA GLY A 201 1.67 -2.81 2.00
C GLY A 201 0.69 -1.76 1.48
N CYS A 202 -0.36 -1.52 2.29
CA CYS A 202 -1.60 -0.96 1.78
C CYS A 202 -1.39 0.50 1.31
N CYS A 203 -1.72 0.80 0.06
CA CYS A 203 -1.86 2.17 -0.41
C CYS A 203 -3.17 2.74 0.16
N ILE A 204 -3.28 2.93 1.48
CA ILE A 204 -4.56 3.15 2.20
C ILE A 204 -5.44 4.21 1.53
N VAL A 205 -4.91 5.39 1.20
CA VAL A 205 -5.68 6.44 0.50
C VAL A 205 -6.19 5.95 -0.86
N ALA A 206 -5.36 5.25 -1.64
CA ALA A 206 -5.77 4.69 -2.92
C ALA A 206 -6.80 3.56 -2.75
N THR A 207 -6.61 2.69 -1.75
CA THR A 207 -7.57 1.65 -1.37
C THR A 207 -8.92 2.25 -1.01
N VAL A 208 -8.95 3.29 -0.18
CA VAL A 208 -10.19 3.98 0.21
C VAL A 208 -10.81 4.66 -1.00
N ALA A 209 -10.03 5.44 -1.74
CA ALA A 209 -10.49 6.19 -2.91
C ALA A 209 -11.10 5.27 -3.98
N CYS A 210 -10.42 4.17 -4.31
CA CYS A 210 -10.89 3.19 -5.28
C CYS A 210 -11.94 2.23 -4.70
N GLY A 211 -12.25 2.31 -3.41
CA GLY A 211 -13.25 1.49 -2.73
C GLY A 211 -12.89 0.01 -2.55
N SER A 212 -11.68 -0.40 -2.91
CA SER A 212 -11.21 -1.78 -2.73
C SER A 212 -9.68 -1.83 -2.68
N PRO A 213 -9.10 -2.67 -1.79
CA PRO A 213 -7.67 -2.95 -1.81
C PRO A 213 -7.24 -3.71 -3.07
N TYR A 214 -8.16 -4.23 -3.87
CA TYR A 214 -7.88 -4.98 -5.12
C TYR A 214 -8.24 -4.21 -6.38
N ALA A 215 -8.57 -2.92 -6.26
CA ALA A 215 -8.78 -2.07 -7.41
C ALA A 215 -7.56 -2.11 -8.35
N ALA A 216 -7.81 -2.10 -9.66
CA ALA A 216 -6.76 -2.20 -10.67
C ALA A 216 -5.64 -1.17 -10.47
N ASP A 217 -5.99 0.04 -10.04
CA ASP A 217 -5.05 1.13 -9.78
C ASP A 217 -4.23 0.91 -8.50
N VAL A 218 -4.82 0.34 -7.45
CA VAL A 218 -4.09 -0.06 -6.24
C VAL A 218 -3.07 -1.15 -6.58
N ASN A 219 -3.46 -2.13 -7.39
CA ASN A 219 -2.57 -3.19 -7.83
C ASN A 219 -1.46 -2.69 -8.77
N ARG A 220 -1.72 -1.65 -9.59
CA ARG A 220 -0.68 -0.96 -10.37
C ARG A 220 0.35 -0.28 -9.46
N LEU A 221 -0.09 0.42 -8.41
CA LEU A 221 0.83 1.02 -7.43
C LEU A 221 1.69 -0.04 -6.73
N ARG A 222 1.09 -1.18 -6.35
CA ARG A 222 1.84 -2.30 -5.75
C ARG A 222 2.89 -2.84 -6.71
N ARG A 223 2.53 -3.12 -7.97
CA ARG A 223 3.50 -3.55 -8.98
C ARG A 223 4.61 -2.53 -9.19
N LEU A 224 4.30 -1.24 -9.26
CA LEU A 224 5.34 -0.22 -9.35
C LEU A 224 6.29 -0.25 -8.13
N ARG A 225 5.74 -0.37 -6.92
CA ARG A 225 6.53 -0.50 -5.70
C ARG A 225 7.41 -1.75 -5.77
N ASP A 226 6.85 -2.90 -6.09
CA ASP A 226 7.54 -4.19 -5.99
C ASP A 226 8.52 -4.39 -7.15
N ASP A 227 8.11 -4.07 -8.38
CA ASP A 227 8.87 -4.30 -9.61
C ASP A 227 9.88 -3.20 -9.92
N VAL A 228 9.79 -2.03 -9.26
CA VAL A 228 10.69 -0.90 -9.52
C VAL A 228 11.41 -0.44 -8.27
N LEU A 229 10.68 -0.08 -7.21
CA LEU A 229 11.31 0.51 -6.02
C LEU A 229 12.01 -0.56 -5.16
N ARG A 230 11.33 -1.65 -4.80
CA ARG A 230 11.85 -2.67 -3.88
C ARG A 230 12.89 -3.61 -4.49
N ARG A 231 13.15 -3.55 -5.79
CA ARG A 231 14.15 -4.40 -6.46
C ARG A 231 15.60 -4.05 -6.15
N SER A 232 15.87 -2.82 -5.71
CA SER A 232 17.21 -2.38 -5.36
C SER A 232 17.27 -2.00 -3.88
N THR A 233 18.43 -2.19 -3.25
CA THR A 233 18.64 -1.82 -1.83
C THR A 233 18.32 -0.35 -1.57
N LEU A 234 18.77 0.55 -2.45
CA LEU A 234 18.49 1.99 -2.31
C LEU A 234 17.01 2.32 -2.54
N GLY A 235 16.38 1.68 -3.54
CA GLY A 235 14.95 1.89 -3.81
C GLY A 235 14.06 1.36 -2.68
N ALA A 236 14.42 0.25 -2.04
CA ALA A 236 13.75 -0.26 -0.85
C ALA A 236 13.86 0.72 0.33
N ARG A 237 15.07 1.23 0.61
CA ARG A 237 15.28 2.27 1.65
C ARG A 237 14.49 3.54 1.36
N PHE A 238 14.46 3.97 0.09
CA PHE A 238 13.65 5.10 -0.34
C PHE A 238 12.16 4.83 -0.09
N PHE A 239 11.68 3.66 -0.49
CA PHE A 239 10.29 3.27 -0.28
C PHE A 239 9.94 3.26 1.20
N ASP A 240 10.79 2.73 2.08
CA ASP A 240 10.53 2.73 3.53
C ASP A 240 10.39 4.14 4.10
N ALA A 241 11.22 5.09 3.65
CA ALA A 241 11.13 6.48 4.06
C ALA A 241 9.87 7.16 3.50
N LEU A 242 9.56 6.94 2.22
CA LEU A 242 8.32 7.40 1.58
C LEU A 242 7.08 6.86 2.29
N PHE A 243 7.07 5.57 2.58
CA PHE A 243 5.93 4.88 3.16
C PHE A 243 5.70 5.34 4.61
N ARG A 244 6.76 5.54 5.38
CA ARG A 244 6.68 6.12 6.73
C ARG A 244 6.06 7.51 6.72
N GLU A 245 6.51 8.38 5.83
CA GLU A 245 5.95 9.73 5.69
C GLU A 245 4.48 9.70 5.22
N TYR A 246 4.17 8.81 4.28
CA TYR A 246 2.81 8.60 3.77
C TYR A 246 1.86 8.12 4.87
N TYR A 247 2.30 7.18 5.72
CA TYR A 247 1.49 6.65 6.83
C TYR A 247 1.19 7.68 7.91
N ALA A 248 2.07 8.66 8.11
CA ALA A 248 1.89 9.71 9.11
C ALA A 248 0.59 10.54 8.93
N PHE A 249 0.05 10.60 7.71
CA PHE A 249 -1.18 11.35 7.42
C PHE A 249 -2.25 10.56 6.66
N SER A 250 -1.89 9.47 5.98
CA SER A 250 -2.82 8.72 5.11
C SER A 250 -4.01 8.13 5.86
N VAL A 251 -3.83 7.72 7.12
CA VAL A 251 -4.92 7.19 7.96
C VAL A 251 -6.00 8.23 8.21
N GLU A 252 -5.61 9.47 8.51
CA GLU A 252 -6.59 10.54 8.77
C GLU A 252 -7.28 10.99 7.48
N ILE A 253 -6.55 11.06 6.35
CA ILE A 253 -7.17 11.28 5.04
C ILE A 253 -8.14 10.14 4.72
N ALA A 254 -7.76 8.89 4.95
CA ALA A 254 -8.61 7.73 4.73
C ALA A 254 -9.91 7.81 5.56
N ARG A 255 -9.82 8.15 6.85
CA ARG A 255 -10.98 8.37 7.72
C ARG A 255 -11.92 9.44 7.17
N ILE A 256 -11.39 10.54 6.64
CA ILE A 256 -12.18 11.58 6.00
C ILE A 256 -12.89 11.03 4.76
N LEU A 257 -12.19 10.29 3.91
CA LEU A 257 -12.73 9.74 2.66
C LEU A 257 -13.79 8.64 2.88
N VAL A 258 -13.68 7.88 3.97
CA VAL A 258 -14.71 6.90 4.38
C VAL A 258 -16.08 7.57 4.56
N ARG A 259 -16.07 8.78 5.10
CA ARG A 259 -17.29 9.52 5.50
C ARG A 259 -17.90 10.35 4.38
N ASP A 260 -17.17 10.54 3.29
CA ASP A 260 -17.57 11.41 2.19
C ASP A 260 -17.34 10.72 0.83
N ALA A 261 -18.41 10.11 0.32
CA ALA A 261 -18.39 9.42 -0.96
C ALA A 261 -18.03 10.33 -2.15
N ALA A 262 -18.37 11.63 -2.09
CA ALA A 262 -18.03 12.58 -3.13
C ALA A 262 -16.53 12.90 -3.10
N ALA A 263 -15.97 13.14 -1.92
CA ALA A 263 -14.54 13.33 -1.75
C ALA A 263 -13.73 12.08 -2.12
N ARG A 264 -14.24 10.88 -1.80
CA ARG A 264 -13.66 9.60 -2.22
C ARG A 264 -13.52 9.51 -3.74
N GLY A 265 -14.61 9.76 -4.47
CA GLY A 265 -14.60 9.77 -5.94
C GLY A 265 -13.70 10.86 -6.52
N GLN A 266 -13.62 12.03 -5.87
CA GLN A 266 -12.68 13.09 -6.28
C GLN A 266 -11.23 12.66 -6.09
N VAL A 267 -10.85 12.11 -4.92
CA VAL A 267 -9.48 11.62 -4.69
C VAL A 267 -9.11 10.51 -5.68
N GLU A 268 -10.04 9.61 -5.97
CA GLU A 268 -9.82 8.56 -6.98
C GLU A 268 -9.50 9.15 -8.36
N GLN A 269 -10.38 10.03 -8.84
CA GLN A 269 -10.32 10.58 -10.19
C GLN A 269 -9.23 11.62 -10.39
N TRP A 270 -8.91 12.40 -9.35
CA TRP A 270 -8.01 13.55 -9.46
C TRP A 270 -6.61 13.27 -8.92
N LEU A 271 -6.45 12.31 -7.99
CA LEU A 271 -5.15 12.03 -7.38
C LEU A 271 -4.69 10.62 -7.71
N VAL A 272 -5.48 9.59 -7.42
CA VAL A 272 -5.00 8.20 -7.53
C VAL A 272 -4.78 7.79 -8.98
N ARG A 273 -5.81 7.92 -9.84
CA ARG A 273 -5.70 7.53 -11.25
C ARG A 273 -4.65 8.35 -12.01
N PRO A 274 -4.59 9.70 -11.88
CA PRO A 274 -3.53 10.49 -12.48
C PRO A 274 -2.13 10.10 -12.02
N LEU A 275 -1.93 9.85 -10.72
CA LEU A 275 -0.66 9.39 -10.17
C LEU A 275 -0.24 8.04 -10.76
N VAL A 276 -1.15 7.07 -10.77
CA VAL A 276 -0.89 5.74 -11.35
C VAL A 276 -0.52 5.85 -12.82
N GLY A 277 -1.31 6.59 -13.58
CA GLY A 277 -1.09 6.75 -15.02
C GLY A 277 0.26 7.39 -15.32
N ILE A 278 0.59 8.50 -14.67
CA ILE A 278 1.85 9.19 -14.95
C ILE A 278 3.06 8.36 -14.54
N LEU A 279 2.98 7.63 -13.41
CA LEU A 279 4.07 6.74 -12.98
C LEU A 279 4.30 5.58 -13.93
N GLU A 280 3.25 4.98 -14.50
CA GLU A 280 3.40 3.93 -15.52
C GLU A 280 4.03 4.48 -16.82
N VAL A 281 3.62 5.68 -17.27
CA VAL A 281 4.25 6.33 -18.43
C VAL A 281 5.74 6.59 -18.18
N MET A 282 6.09 7.11 -16.99
CA MET A 282 7.49 7.36 -16.59
C MET A 282 8.31 6.07 -16.49
N LYS A 283 7.71 4.99 -15.97
CA LYS A 283 8.33 3.66 -15.90
C LYS A 283 8.62 3.12 -17.31
N ASN A 284 7.67 3.23 -18.24
CA ASN A 284 7.84 2.75 -19.61
C ASN A 284 8.96 3.49 -20.35
N TYR A 285 9.11 4.79 -20.13
CA TYR A 285 10.23 5.57 -20.68
C TYR A 285 11.59 5.01 -20.28
N ARG A 286 11.74 4.57 -19.02
CA ARG A 286 13.00 3.97 -18.54
C ARG A 286 13.37 2.69 -19.28
N LEU A 287 12.36 1.93 -19.74
CA LEU A 287 12.57 0.71 -20.50
C LEU A 287 12.98 1.00 -21.96
N ALA A 288 12.65 2.17 -22.52
CA ALA A 288 12.96 2.53 -23.90
C ALA A 288 13.55 3.94 -24.04
N PRO A 289 14.75 4.20 -23.51
CA PRO A 289 15.37 5.51 -23.58
C PRO A 289 15.59 5.95 -25.04
N GLY A 290 15.23 7.19 -25.36
CA GLY A 290 15.36 7.78 -26.69
C GLY A 290 14.11 7.65 -27.60
N ASP A 291 13.08 6.88 -27.23
CA ASP A 291 11.79 6.88 -27.93
C ASP A 291 10.86 8.00 -27.42
N TRP A 292 11.23 9.25 -27.73
CA TRP A 292 10.43 10.42 -27.36
C TRP A 292 9.02 10.35 -27.93
N GLN A 293 8.88 9.85 -29.16
CA GLN A 293 7.58 9.78 -29.81
C GLN A 293 6.67 8.76 -29.14
N GLY A 294 7.20 7.62 -28.70
CA GLY A 294 6.49 6.64 -27.86
C GLY A 294 6.06 7.24 -26.54
N LEU A 295 6.98 7.88 -25.82
CA LEU A 295 6.70 8.56 -24.56
C LEU A 295 5.55 9.58 -24.68
N GLY A 296 5.58 10.40 -25.72
CA GLY A 296 4.52 11.38 -25.94
C GLY A 296 3.20 10.76 -26.38
N ARG A 297 3.19 9.66 -27.14
CA ARG A 297 1.96 8.92 -27.44
C ARG A 297 1.29 8.40 -26.17
N ASP A 298 2.08 7.80 -25.27
CA ASP A 298 1.61 7.27 -24.00
C ASP A 298 1.07 8.39 -23.10
N LEU A 299 1.78 9.51 -23.01
CA LEU A 299 1.29 10.70 -22.29
C LEU A 299 -0.03 11.21 -22.88
N LEU A 300 -0.11 11.44 -24.19
CA LEU A 300 -1.33 11.94 -24.82
C LEU A 300 -2.50 10.95 -24.74
N ALA A 301 -2.23 9.64 -24.67
CA ALA A 301 -3.26 8.63 -24.38
C ALA A 301 -3.78 8.77 -22.95
N LEU A 302 -2.89 8.86 -21.96
CA LEU A 302 -3.24 9.11 -20.57
C LEU A 302 -4.09 10.38 -20.39
N LEU A 303 -3.71 11.49 -21.04
CA LEU A 303 -4.47 12.75 -20.95
C LEU A 303 -5.87 12.64 -21.58
N ARG A 304 -6.08 11.77 -22.59
CA ARG A 304 -7.39 11.54 -23.21
C ARG A 304 -8.31 10.66 -22.36
N GLU A 305 -7.75 9.81 -21.52
CA GLU A 305 -8.49 8.97 -20.57
C GLU A 305 -8.92 9.73 -19.31
N SER A 306 -8.54 11.01 -19.18
CA SER A 306 -8.90 11.81 -18.03
C SER A 306 -10.43 11.99 -17.93
N PRO A 307 -10.98 12.14 -16.72
CA PRO A 307 -12.42 12.27 -16.50
C PRO A 307 -12.99 13.64 -16.96
N PHE A 308 -12.17 14.51 -17.56
CA PHE A 308 -12.56 15.87 -17.90
C PHE A 308 -13.21 15.91 -19.28
N ALA A 309 -14.45 16.40 -19.35
CA ALA A 309 -15.22 16.41 -20.60
C ALA A 309 -14.65 17.34 -21.67
N THR A 310 -13.83 18.31 -21.28
CA THR A 310 -13.24 19.31 -22.19
C THR A 310 -11.77 19.60 -21.84
N PRO A 311 -10.97 20.04 -22.83
CA PRO A 311 -9.61 20.53 -22.59
C PRO A 311 -9.54 21.68 -21.58
N VAL A 312 -10.57 22.54 -21.51
CA VAL A 312 -10.61 23.66 -20.56
C VAL A 312 -10.68 23.15 -19.12
N GLN A 313 -11.57 22.18 -18.84
CA GLN A 313 -11.68 21.54 -17.53
C GLN A 313 -10.40 20.78 -17.18
N ALA A 314 -9.78 20.11 -18.15
CA ALA A 314 -8.49 19.45 -17.95
C ALA A 314 -7.39 20.43 -17.53
N ARG A 315 -7.28 21.59 -18.19
CA ARG A 315 -6.30 22.63 -17.82
C ARG A 315 -6.57 23.24 -16.45
N GLU A 316 -7.84 23.42 -16.07
CA GLU A 316 -8.19 23.88 -14.73
C GLU A 316 -7.81 22.87 -13.65
N ALA A 317 -8.09 21.60 -13.89
CA ALA A 317 -7.64 20.52 -13.02
C ALA A 317 -6.12 20.44 -12.92
N GLY A 318 -5.42 20.65 -14.04
CA GLY A 318 -3.96 20.71 -14.06
C GLY A 318 -3.40 21.77 -13.12
N ARG A 319 -3.95 22.98 -13.16
CA ARG A 319 -3.56 24.08 -12.25
C ARG A 319 -3.82 23.76 -10.78
N LEU A 320 -4.93 23.08 -10.47
CA LEU A 320 -5.24 22.67 -9.09
C LEU A 320 -4.25 21.62 -8.58
N LEU A 321 -3.87 20.66 -9.40
CA LEU A 321 -2.85 19.66 -9.05
C LEU A 321 -1.47 20.31 -8.85
N GLU A 322 -1.12 21.27 -9.69
CA GLU A 322 0.12 22.04 -9.53
C GLU A 322 0.13 22.82 -8.21
N ALA A 323 -0.95 23.54 -7.89
CA ALA A 323 -1.09 24.29 -6.64
C ALA A 323 -1.05 23.37 -5.41
N LEU A 324 -1.73 22.21 -5.48
CA LEU A 324 -1.70 21.21 -4.41
C LEU A 324 -0.28 20.68 -4.18
N ALA A 325 0.44 20.35 -5.25
CA ALA A 325 1.81 19.86 -5.17
C ALA A 325 2.80 20.93 -4.67
N ALA A 326 2.56 22.20 -5.02
CA ALA A 326 3.32 23.33 -4.50
C ALA A 326 3.06 23.59 -3.00
N GLY A 327 1.95 23.08 -2.46
CA GLY A 327 1.50 23.38 -1.10
C GLY A 327 0.83 24.75 -0.98
N GLU A 328 0.32 25.28 -2.09
CA GLU A 328 -0.33 26.59 -2.13
C GLU A 328 -1.76 26.53 -1.57
N THR A 329 -2.08 27.49 -0.71
CA THR A 329 -3.44 27.71 -0.24
C THR A 329 -4.19 28.57 -1.26
N ALA A 330 -4.85 27.95 -2.23
CA ALA A 330 -5.91 28.62 -2.99
C ALA A 330 -6.89 29.32 -2.02
N ASP A 331 -7.25 30.56 -2.36
CA ASP A 331 -8.10 31.45 -1.56
C ASP A 331 -9.40 30.77 -1.06
N GLU A 332 -9.80 31.09 0.17
CA GLU A 332 -10.97 30.55 0.87
C GLU A 332 -12.31 30.80 0.13
N ASN A 333 -12.31 31.62 -0.92
CA ASN A 333 -13.51 32.09 -1.62
C ASN A 333 -14.01 31.14 -2.73
N GLY A 334 -13.40 29.96 -2.89
CA GLY A 334 -13.57 29.11 -4.08
C GLY A 334 -14.49 27.90 -3.96
N GLY A 335 -15.63 27.95 -3.25
CA GLY A 335 -16.66 26.89 -3.31
C GLY A 335 -16.19 25.45 -3.04
N VAL A 336 -15.04 25.29 -2.36
CA VAL A 336 -14.42 23.99 -2.08
C VAL A 336 -15.18 23.31 -0.95
N SER A 337 -15.44 22.00 -1.05
CA SER A 337 -16.13 21.25 0.01
C SER A 337 -15.34 21.31 1.34
N GLU A 338 -16.05 21.25 2.47
CA GLU A 338 -15.42 21.18 3.81
C GLU A 338 -14.41 20.02 3.88
N THR A 339 -14.75 18.88 3.31
CA THR A 339 -13.88 17.71 3.24
C THR A 339 -12.57 17.99 2.50
N THR A 340 -12.67 18.60 1.33
CA THR A 340 -11.48 18.99 0.54
C THR A 340 -10.62 19.98 1.33
N TRP A 341 -11.23 20.92 2.05
CA TRP A 341 -10.50 21.84 2.93
C TRP A 341 -9.76 21.09 4.06
N ARG A 342 -10.41 20.12 4.71
CA ARG A 342 -9.78 19.31 5.79
C ARG A 342 -8.60 18.50 5.27
N ILE A 343 -8.74 17.85 4.12
CA ILE A 343 -7.64 17.12 3.46
C ILE A 343 -6.48 18.07 3.14
N ARG A 344 -6.78 19.26 2.61
CA ARG A 344 -5.76 20.27 2.31
C ARG A 344 -5.05 20.77 3.56
N ALA A 345 -5.77 21.01 4.66
CA ALA A 345 -5.19 21.43 5.92
C ALA A 345 -4.22 20.37 6.49
N LEU A 346 -4.61 19.09 6.41
CA LEU A 346 -3.72 17.97 6.78
C LEU A 346 -2.47 17.94 5.91
N LEU A 347 -2.64 17.98 4.59
CA LEU A 347 -1.51 17.98 3.66
C LEU A 347 -0.59 19.19 3.89
N ALA A 348 -1.13 20.39 4.06
CA ALA A 348 -0.34 21.59 4.33
C ALA A 348 0.51 21.48 5.61
N PHE A 349 0.01 20.77 6.63
CA PHE A 349 0.77 20.50 7.86
C PHE A 349 1.92 19.51 7.64
N TRP A 350 1.65 18.42 6.93
CA TRP A 350 2.59 17.30 6.77
C TRP A 350 3.63 17.52 5.67
N LEU A 351 3.21 18.02 4.51
CA LEU A 351 4.06 18.08 3.31
C LEU A 351 5.38 18.84 3.48
N PRO A 352 5.48 19.96 4.24
CA PRO A 352 6.77 20.61 4.47
C PRO A 352 7.81 19.70 5.15
N ARG A 353 7.37 18.62 5.81
CA ARG A 353 8.19 17.67 6.56
C ARG A 353 8.31 16.30 5.87
N SER A 354 7.76 16.15 4.67
CA SER A 354 7.66 14.88 3.96
C SER A 354 8.35 14.92 2.59
N PRO A 355 9.69 15.08 2.54
CA PRO A 355 10.42 15.17 1.28
C PRO A 355 10.22 13.97 0.35
N HIS A 356 10.09 12.76 0.89
CA HIS A 356 9.90 11.55 0.10
C HIS A 356 8.50 11.50 -0.49
N VAL A 357 7.45 11.84 0.26
CA VAL A 357 6.07 11.97 -0.27
C VAL A 357 5.99 13.08 -1.32
N ARG A 358 6.61 14.23 -1.08
CA ARG A 358 6.67 15.32 -2.07
C ARG A 358 7.28 14.81 -3.37
N TRP A 359 8.43 14.14 -3.28
CA TRP A 359 9.13 13.64 -4.45
C TRP A 359 8.39 12.48 -5.14
N GLY A 360 7.93 11.47 -4.39
CA GLY A 360 7.41 10.22 -4.96
C GLY A 360 5.91 10.23 -5.29
N ILE A 361 5.15 11.19 -4.77
CA ILE A 361 3.70 11.29 -4.98
C ILE A 361 3.34 12.64 -5.61
N LEU A 362 3.75 13.76 -5.00
CA LEU A 362 3.27 15.07 -5.43
C LEU A 362 3.95 15.61 -6.69
N GLU A 363 5.26 15.43 -6.86
CA GLU A 363 5.95 15.87 -8.08
C GLU A 363 5.45 15.14 -9.35
N PRO A 364 5.22 13.81 -9.34
CA PRO A 364 4.54 13.13 -10.44
C PRO A 364 3.15 13.71 -10.74
N LEU A 365 2.36 14.00 -9.71
CA LEU A 365 1.06 14.67 -9.88
C LEU A 365 1.20 16.07 -10.45
N ARG A 366 2.22 16.84 -10.03
CA ARG A 366 2.53 18.15 -10.59
C ARG A 366 2.88 18.05 -12.08
N ILE A 367 3.67 17.05 -12.46
CA ILE A 367 4.03 16.80 -13.87
C ILE A 367 2.78 16.44 -14.66
N HIS A 368 1.90 15.57 -14.15
CA HIS A 368 0.62 15.28 -14.79
C HIS A 368 -0.24 16.54 -14.94
N GLY A 369 -0.32 17.38 -13.90
CA GLY A 369 -1.05 18.64 -13.94
C GLY A 369 -0.51 19.61 -14.99
N ALA A 370 0.81 19.77 -15.06
CA ALA A 370 1.48 20.56 -16.08
C ALA A 370 1.21 20.02 -17.50
N ALA A 371 1.15 18.70 -17.65
CA ALA A 371 0.83 18.03 -18.92
C ALA A 371 -0.62 18.29 -19.35
N LEU A 372 -1.59 18.22 -18.42
CA LEU A 372 -2.98 18.60 -18.69
C LEU A 372 -3.06 20.07 -19.11
N THR A 373 -2.37 20.97 -18.40
CA THR A 373 -2.34 22.40 -18.73
C THR A 373 -1.81 22.65 -20.15
N ARG A 374 -0.75 21.92 -20.53
CA ARG A 374 -0.01 22.16 -21.77
C ARG A 374 -0.55 21.42 -22.99
N PHE A 375 -1.02 20.19 -22.82
CA PHE A 375 -1.27 19.25 -23.93
C PHE A 375 -2.71 18.70 -23.99
N ALA A 376 -3.62 19.14 -23.12
CA ALA A 376 -5.02 18.72 -23.24
C ALA A 376 -5.61 19.16 -24.60
N GLY A 377 -6.02 18.17 -25.40
CA GLY A 377 -6.55 18.35 -26.75
C GLY A 377 -5.49 18.39 -27.86
N GLU A 378 -4.21 18.26 -27.53
CA GLU A 378 -3.11 18.23 -28.51
C GLU A 378 -2.88 16.82 -29.07
N ASN A 379 -2.23 16.74 -30.24
CA ASN A 379 -1.86 15.48 -30.90
C ASN A 379 -0.37 15.37 -31.25
N ASP A 380 0.45 16.34 -30.85
CA ASP A 380 1.89 16.35 -31.12
C ASP A 380 2.65 15.50 -30.10
N ALA A 381 2.81 14.21 -30.45
CA ALA A 381 3.52 13.25 -29.62
C ALA A 381 5.01 13.55 -29.48
N GLU A 382 5.66 14.16 -30.47
CA GLU A 382 7.09 14.45 -30.38
C GLU A 382 7.36 15.56 -29.35
N THR A 383 6.63 16.67 -29.46
CA THR A 383 6.74 17.77 -28.49
C THR A 383 6.33 17.34 -27.08
N ALA A 384 5.27 16.52 -26.94
CA ALA A 384 4.84 16.01 -25.64
C ALA A 384 5.90 15.09 -25.01
N GLY A 385 6.52 14.24 -25.81
CA GLY A 385 7.56 13.31 -25.36
C GLY A 385 8.84 14.01 -24.93
N LEU A 386 9.33 14.95 -25.73
CA LEU A 386 10.50 15.77 -25.38
C LEU A 386 10.26 16.52 -24.07
N TRP A 387 9.11 17.18 -23.94
CA TRP A 387 8.75 17.89 -22.71
C TRP A 387 8.71 16.95 -21.50
N LEU A 388 8.07 15.78 -21.62
CA LEU A 388 7.95 14.86 -20.50
C LEU A 388 9.33 14.31 -20.08
N SER A 389 10.21 14.04 -21.05
CA SER A 389 11.57 13.58 -20.74
C SER A 389 12.35 14.60 -19.91
N GLU A 390 12.28 15.89 -20.25
CA GLU A 390 12.89 16.96 -19.48
C GLU A 390 12.31 17.04 -18.06
N GLN A 391 11.00 16.83 -17.90
CA GLN A 391 10.37 16.81 -16.58
C GLN A 391 10.84 15.61 -15.74
N ILE A 392 10.95 14.42 -16.34
CA ILE A 392 11.45 13.22 -15.68
C ILE A 392 12.89 13.43 -15.21
N ASP A 393 13.76 13.95 -16.08
CA ASP A 393 15.15 14.24 -15.73
C ASP A 393 15.27 15.27 -14.61
N ALA A 394 14.47 16.34 -14.67
CA ALA A 394 14.42 17.35 -13.61
C ALA A 394 13.91 16.80 -12.28
N TRP A 395 12.93 15.89 -12.32
CA TRP A 395 12.39 15.21 -11.14
C TRP A 395 13.41 14.26 -10.51
N LEU A 396 14.07 13.42 -11.31
CA LEU A 396 15.08 12.46 -10.83
C LEU A 396 16.25 13.16 -10.12
N ARG A 397 16.68 14.34 -10.59
CA ARG A 397 17.75 15.14 -9.95
C ARG A 397 17.39 15.64 -8.55
N LYS A 398 16.10 15.67 -8.19
CA LYS A 398 15.60 16.14 -6.90
C LYS A 398 15.37 14.99 -5.89
N LEU A 399 15.77 13.76 -6.21
CA LEU A 399 15.58 12.60 -5.33
C LEU A 399 16.20 12.89 -3.94
N PRO A 400 15.44 12.79 -2.84
CA PRO A 400 15.87 13.21 -1.50
C PRO A 400 16.80 12.19 -0.84
N LEU A 401 17.88 11.79 -1.53
CA LEU A 401 18.85 10.80 -1.08
C LEU A 401 19.50 11.15 0.27
N HIS A 402 19.71 12.45 0.52
CA HIS A 402 20.27 12.95 1.78
C HIS A 402 19.41 12.61 3.01
N ALA A 403 18.11 12.37 2.82
CA ALA A 403 17.18 12.06 3.90
C ALA A 403 17.15 10.55 4.22
N LEU A 404 17.89 9.72 3.49
CA LEU A 404 17.97 8.27 3.71
C LEU A 404 19.06 7.86 4.72
N GLY A 405 19.78 8.82 5.31
CA GLY A 405 20.90 8.57 6.24
C GLY A 405 22.25 8.46 5.54
N GLU A 406 23.25 7.83 6.18
CA GLU A 406 24.57 7.63 5.57
C GLU A 406 24.44 6.74 4.32
N LEU A 407 24.77 7.33 3.16
CA LEU A 407 24.93 6.63 1.90
C LEU A 407 26.41 6.30 1.76
N THR A 408 26.75 5.02 1.83
CA THR A 408 28.11 4.60 1.52
C THR A 408 28.33 4.66 0.01
N PRO A 409 29.56 4.91 -0.47
CA PRO A 409 29.89 4.82 -1.90
C PRO A 409 29.45 3.49 -2.51
N ALA A 410 29.55 2.39 -1.77
CA ALA A 410 29.10 1.07 -2.20
C ALA A 410 27.59 1.01 -2.51
N LEU A 411 26.74 1.65 -1.71
CA LEU A 411 25.28 1.72 -1.93
C LEU A 411 24.93 2.55 -3.17
N ILE A 412 25.70 3.62 -3.43
CA ILE A 412 25.54 4.46 -4.61
C ILE A 412 25.95 3.70 -5.87
N ASP A 413 27.09 3.01 -5.80
CA ASP A 413 27.62 2.19 -6.89
C ASP A 413 26.72 0.98 -7.19
N GLU A 414 26.15 0.35 -6.16
CA GLU A 414 25.16 -0.73 -6.29
C GLU A 414 23.90 -0.25 -7.00
N PHE A 415 23.34 0.89 -6.57
CA PHE A 415 22.15 1.47 -7.22
C PHE A 415 22.40 1.83 -8.68
N ALA A 416 23.57 2.42 -8.98
CA ALA A 416 23.97 2.71 -10.36
C ALA A 416 24.17 1.42 -11.17
N ALA A 417 24.76 0.38 -10.58
CA ALA A 417 24.98 -0.90 -11.23
C ALA A 417 23.69 -1.67 -11.50
N ASP A 418 22.72 -1.65 -10.59
CA ASP A 418 21.43 -2.32 -10.77
C ASP A 418 20.57 -1.61 -11.83
N LEU A 419 20.57 -0.27 -11.83
CA LEU A 419 19.97 0.52 -12.91
C LEU A 419 20.58 0.17 -14.28
N LEU A 420 21.89 -0.05 -14.35
CA LEU A 420 22.60 -0.40 -15.59
C LEU A 420 22.45 -1.89 -15.98
N LYS A 421 22.20 -2.79 -15.02
CA LYS A 421 21.95 -4.22 -15.29
C LYS A 421 20.58 -4.42 -15.92
N GLU A 422 19.56 -3.72 -15.44
CA GLU A 422 18.22 -3.77 -16.04
C GLU A 422 18.22 -3.23 -17.46
N GLU A 423 18.93 -2.13 -17.69
CA GLU A 423 19.12 -1.55 -19.03
C GLU A 423 19.81 -2.55 -19.98
N ARG A 424 20.86 -3.24 -19.53
CA ARG A 424 21.53 -4.28 -20.33
C ARG A 424 20.64 -5.49 -20.61
N ALA A 425 19.95 -6.02 -19.60
CA ALA A 425 19.06 -7.17 -19.76
C ALA A 425 17.94 -6.88 -20.77
N TYR A 426 17.37 -5.67 -20.72
CA TYR A 426 16.38 -5.23 -21.70
C TYR A 426 16.97 -5.08 -23.11
N GLN A 427 18.15 -4.46 -23.25
CA GLN A 427 18.80 -4.32 -24.55
C GLN A 427 19.17 -5.67 -25.18
N GLU A 428 19.63 -6.64 -24.39
CA GLU A 428 19.93 -8.00 -24.84
C GLU A 428 18.66 -8.74 -25.30
N LEU A 429 17.57 -8.66 -24.54
CA LEU A 429 16.27 -9.22 -24.93
C LEU A 429 15.71 -8.57 -26.19
N SER A 430 15.79 -7.24 -26.31
CA SER A 430 15.34 -6.49 -27.48
C SER A 430 16.18 -6.83 -28.72
N ALA A 431 17.49 -6.99 -28.57
CA ALA A 431 18.39 -7.37 -29.64
C ALA A 431 18.16 -8.84 -30.09
N ALA A 432 18.00 -9.76 -29.14
CA ALA A 432 17.68 -11.16 -29.42
C ALA A 432 16.32 -11.32 -30.12
N TRP A 433 15.33 -10.51 -29.75
CA TRP A 433 14.04 -10.45 -30.42
C TRP A 433 14.18 -9.92 -31.85
N ARG A 434 14.88 -8.80 -32.07
CA ARG A 434 15.14 -8.24 -33.40
C ARG A 434 15.91 -9.21 -34.32
N ALA A 435 16.85 -9.98 -33.77
CA ALA A 435 17.61 -10.98 -34.53
C ALA A 435 16.77 -12.20 -34.95
N ARG A 436 15.66 -12.47 -34.26
CA ARG A 436 14.72 -13.56 -34.59
C ARG A 436 13.65 -13.16 -35.60
N CYS A 437 13.47 -11.87 -35.86
CA CYS A 437 12.56 -11.37 -36.88
C CYS A 437 13.25 -11.33 -38.25
N THR A 438 12.85 -12.19 -39.18
CA THR A 438 13.31 -12.16 -40.57
C THR A 438 12.70 -10.98 -41.33
N PRO A 439 13.43 -10.33 -42.26
CA PRO A 439 12.88 -9.26 -43.10
C PRO A 439 11.77 -9.82 -44.00
N GLY A 440 10.50 -9.63 -43.61
CA GLY A 440 9.34 -10.09 -44.37
C GLY A 440 8.10 -10.39 -43.54
N ASP A 441 8.25 -10.65 -42.23
CA ASP A 441 7.11 -10.91 -41.34
C ASP A 441 6.54 -9.58 -40.80
N ALA A 442 5.22 -9.44 -40.82
CA ALA A 442 4.55 -8.28 -40.23
C ALA A 442 4.91 -8.19 -38.73
N PRO A 443 5.19 -7.00 -38.18
CA PRO A 443 5.68 -6.87 -36.81
C PRO A 443 4.60 -7.35 -35.83
N LEU A 444 4.83 -8.50 -35.21
CA LEU A 444 4.15 -8.87 -33.98
C LEU A 444 4.62 -7.91 -32.88
N ALA A 445 3.71 -7.48 -32.01
CA ALA A 445 4.07 -6.63 -30.87
C ALA A 445 5.15 -7.33 -30.02
N PRO A 446 6.15 -6.59 -29.50
CA PRO A 446 7.16 -7.18 -28.62
C PRO A 446 6.49 -7.84 -27.40
N PRO A 447 7.06 -8.93 -26.85
CA PRO A 447 6.54 -9.55 -25.65
C PRO A 447 6.49 -8.53 -24.51
N GLN A 448 5.35 -8.45 -23.82
CA GLN A 448 5.16 -7.56 -22.69
C GLN A 448 6.04 -8.02 -21.51
N PRO A 449 6.67 -7.10 -20.77
CA PRO A 449 7.41 -7.45 -19.56
C PRO A 449 6.51 -8.26 -18.61
N GLY A 450 6.91 -9.49 -18.27
CA GLY A 450 6.17 -10.36 -17.34
C GLY A 450 5.30 -11.48 -17.96
N SER A 451 5.43 -11.77 -19.26
CA SER A 451 4.73 -12.90 -19.90
C SER A 451 5.69 -13.97 -20.42
N LEU A 452 5.80 -15.07 -19.65
CA LEU A 452 6.51 -16.38 -19.84
C LEU A 452 7.55 -16.66 -18.71
N PRO A 453 7.76 -17.96 -18.37
CA PRO A 453 7.81 -18.49 -17.00
C PRO A 453 9.00 -18.07 -16.14
#